data_AF-A0AA44Y2A8-F1
#
_entry.id   AF-A0AA44Y2A8-F1
#
_cell.length_a   1.000
_cell.length_b   1.000
_cell.length_c   1.000
_cell.angle_alpha   90.00
_cell.angle_beta   90.00
_cell.angle_gamma   90.00
#
_symmetry.space_group_name_H-M   'P 1'
#
loop_
_entity.id
_entity.type
_entity.pdbx_description
1 polymer ?
#
loop_
_entity_poly.entity_id
_entity_poly.type
_entity_poly.pdbx_seq_one_letter_code
_entity_poly.pdbx_strand_id
1 'polypeptide(L)'
;MFGLYPAGPQWIKFFSSTVDARALQRSLVDDAGFTAGIFHQPFGTQRGFAVAQRERFLVLADSLERAEPELVVVPDVEMQNLLWSFNTGYSGQWSARELLSLTGQSEWNGLIRAASTALALIGDIVEQAAAGRLSRPSVAPAPVMEIWPDDGNEAWLPPDYTYDAPFQEELSCVR
;
A
#
# COMPACT_ATOMS: atom_id res chain seq x y z
N MET A 1 -15.30 0.21 -19.90
CA MET A 1 -15.66 -1.19 -19.66
C MET A 1 -14.40 -1.93 -19.22
N PHE A 2 -14.39 -2.43 -17.99
CA PHE A 2 -13.27 -3.24 -17.49
C PHE A 2 -13.27 -4.60 -18.20
N GLY A 3 -12.11 -5.05 -18.67
CA GLY A 3 -11.98 -6.28 -19.46
C GLY A 3 -12.08 -7.55 -18.60
N LEU A 4 -12.06 -8.71 -19.25
CA LEU A 4 -11.97 -10.00 -18.57
C LEU A 4 -10.61 -10.15 -17.88
N TYR A 5 -10.64 -10.64 -16.64
CA TYR A 5 -9.46 -10.83 -15.79
C TYR A 5 -9.18 -12.33 -15.61
N PRO A 6 -7.93 -12.80 -15.80
CA PRO A 6 -7.60 -14.22 -15.78
C PRO A 6 -8.03 -14.96 -14.51
N ALA A 7 -7.93 -14.33 -13.34
CA ALA A 7 -8.26 -14.97 -12.07
C ALA A 7 -9.74 -15.38 -11.93
N GLY A 8 -10.61 -14.78 -12.75
CA GLY A 8 -12.06 -15.00 -12.71
C GLY A 8 -12.82 -13.90 -11.96
N PRO A 9 -14.16 -13.86 -12.12
CA PRO A 9 -14.99 -12.75 -11.64
C PRO A 9 -15.10 -12.65 -10.11
N GLN A 10 -14.85 -13.73 -9.38
CA GLN A 10 -14.91 -13.76 -7.92
C GLN A 10 -13.85 -12.88 -7.23
N TRP A 11 -12.82 -12.48 -7.97
CA TRP A 11 -11.74 -11.62 -7.47
C TRP A 11 -11.92 -10.14 -7.83
N ILE A 12 -13.07 -9.78 -8.39
CA ILE A 12 -13.35 -8.43 -8.89
C ILE A 12 -14.49 -7.83 -8.06
N LYS A 13 -14.34 -6.56 -7.67
CA LYS A 13 -15.44 -5.77 -7.12
C LYS A 13 -15.57 -4.46 -7.87
N PHE A 14 -16.80 -4.11 -8.24
CA PHE A 14 -17.13 -2.87 -8.95
C PHE A 14 -17.78 -1.87 -8.00
N PHE A 15 -17.48 -0.59 -8.21
CA PHE A 15 -18.05 0.51 -7.43
C PHE A 15 -18.36 1.70 -8.34
N SER A 16 -19.32 2.51 -7.92
CA SER A 16 -19.58 3.82 -8.52
C SER A 16 -19.03 4.89 -7.59
N SER A 17 -18.21 5.80 -8.12
CA SER A 17 -17.63 6.90 -7.34
C SER A 17 -18.48 8.16 -7.43
N THR A 18 -18.65 8.87 -6.32
CA THR A 18 -19.19 10.24 -6.30
C THR A 18 -18.08 11.31 -6.28
N VAL A 19 -16.82 10.87 -6.37
CA VAL A 19 -15.63 11.73 -6.36
C VAL A 19 -14.73 11.42 -7.56
N ASP A 20 -13.99 12.42 -8.04
CA ASP A 20 -13.06 12.24 -9.16
C ASP A 20 -11.86 11.34 -8.78
N ALA A 21 -11.16 10.82 -9.79
CA ALA A 21 -10.07 9.87 -9.60
C ALA A 21 -8.90 10.43 -8.77
N ARG A 22 -8.62 11.73 -8.80
CA ARG A 22 -7.52 12.35 -8.04
C ARG A 22 -7.93 12.57 -6.59
N ALA A 23 -9.15 13.02 -6.34
CA ALA A 23 -9.72 13.11 -5.00
C ALA A 23 -9.78 11.73 -4.33
N LEU A 24 -10.23 10.71 -5.08
CA LEU A 24 -10.23 9.32 -4.63
C LEU A 24 -8.82 8.84 -4.27
N GLN A 25 -7.84 9.02 -5.15
CA GLN A 25 -6.44 8.65 -4.90
C GLN A 25 -5.94 9.28 -3.60
N ARG A 26 -6.16 10.59 -3.44
CA ARG A 26 -5.71 11.33 -2.27
C ARG A 26 -6.29 10.73 -0.98
N SER A 27 -7.59 10.50 -0.93
CA SER A 27 -8.23 9.94 0.28
C SER A 27 -7.73 8.52 0.57
N LEU A 28 -7.58 7.66 -0.45
CA LEU A 28 -7.05 6.31 -0.25
C LEU A 28 -5.62 6.31 0.29
N VAL A 29 -4.77 7.22 -0.19
CA VAL A 29 -3.38 7.35 0.25
C VAL A 29 -3.30 7.96 1.64
N ASP A 30 -3.97 9.10 1.85
CA ASP A 30 -3.83 9.90 3.07
C ASP A 30 -4.58 9.33 4.28
N ASP A 31 -5.66 8.56 4.04
CA ASP A 31 -6.56 8.07 5.08
C ASP A 31 -6.53 6.54 5.25
N ALA A 32 -6.13 5.78 4.22
CA ALA A 32 -6.18 4.31 4.24
C ALA A 32 -4.85 3.61 3.90
N GLY A 33 -3.75 4.35 3.79
CA GLY A 33 -2.41 3.79 3.62
C GLY A 33 -2.19 3.08 2.29
N PHE A 34 -2.91 3.48 1.24
CA PHE A 34 -2.64 3.00 -0.11
C PHE A 34 -1.39 3.68 -0.68
N THR A 35 -0.73 3.00 -1.61
CA THR A 35 0.29 3.59 -2.47
C THR A 35 -0.38 4.25 -3.67
N ALA A 36 0.02 5.49 -3.98
CA ALA A 36 -0.48 6.21 -5.14
C ALA A 36 -0.12 5.50 -6.45
N GLY A 37 -1.11 5.27 -7.29
CA GLY A 37 -0.90 4.79 -8.66
C GLY A 37 -0.42 5.91 -9.58
N ILE A 38 0.36 5.56 -10.60
CA ILE A 38 0.83 6.51 -11.63
C ILE A 38 -0.16 6.67 -12.80
N PHE A 39 -1.42 6.25 -12.63
CA PHE A 39 -2.45 6.28 -13.67
C PHE A 39 -2.05 5.58 -14.98
N HIS A 40 -1.31 4.49 -14.88
CA HIS A 40 -1.02 3.61 -16.01
C HIS A 40 -2.14 2.56 -16.16
N GLN A 41 -2.14 1.81 -17.26
CA GLN A 41 -3.13 0.76 -17.53
C GLN A 41 -2.47 -0.63 -17.46
N PRO A 42 -2.44 -1.27 -16.27
CA PRO A 42 -1.67 -2.51 -16.06
C PRO A 42 -2.18 -3.69 -16.88
N PHE A 43 -3.45 -3.68 -17.25
CA PHE A 43 -4.08 -4.72 -18.07
C PHE A 43 -4.20 -4.34 -19.55
N GLY A 44 -3.52 -3.27 -19.97
CA GLY A 44 -3.55 -2.76 -21.33
C GLY A 44 -4.68 -1.77 -21.60
N THR A 45 -4.71 -1.30 -22.85
CA THR A 45 -5.55 -0.19 -23.29
C THR A 45 -7.03 -0.39 -22.95
N GLN A 46 -7.68 0.63 -22.39
CA GLN A 46 -9.10 0.68 -22.01
C GLN A 46 -9.51 -0.28 -20.87
N ARG A 47 -8.56 -0.82 -20.10
CA ARG A 47 -8.86 -1.73 -18.97
C ARG A 47 -8.79 -1.08 -17.58
N GLY A 48 -8.91 0.24 -17.56
CA GLY A 48 -8.86 1.04 -16.34
C GLY A 48 -7.47 1.54 -16.01
N PHE A 49 -7.42 2.72 -15.39
CA PHE A 49 -6.22 3.39 -14.94
C PHE A 49 -5.97 3.10 -13.47
N ALA A 50 -4.76 2.69 -13.11
CA ALA A 50 -4.37 2.41 -11.73
C ALA A 50 -4.34 3.71 -10.90
N VAL A 51 -5.32 3.86 -10.02
CA VAL A 51 -5.48 5.00 -9.12
C VAL A 51 -4.68 4.78 -7.84
N ALA A 52 -4.77 3.59 -7.26
CA ALA A 52 -4.08 3.27 -6.01
C ALA A 52 -3.81 1.78 -5.92
N GLN A 53 -2.83 1.40 -5.10
CA GLN A 53 -2.50 0.01 -4.80
C GLN A 53 -2.39 -0.18 -3.31
N ARG A 54 -2.89 -1.31 -2.81
CA ARG A 54 -2.59 -1.77 -1.46
C ARG A 54 -2.41 -3.29 -1.49
N GLU A 55 -1.37 -3.76 -0.82
CA GLU A 55 -0.96 -5.16 -0.86
C GLU A 55 -0.76 -5.60 -2.33
N ARG A 56 -1.58 -6.54 -2.80
CA ARG A 56 -1.57 -7.06 -4.18
C ARG A 56 -2.86 -6.78 -4.93
N PHE A 57 -3.57 -5.72 -4.53
CA PHE A 57 -4.80 -5.27 -5.16
C PHE A 57 -4.66 -3.84 -5.67
N LEU A 58 -5.22 -3.63 -6.85
CA LEU A 58 -5.26 -2.37 -7.57
C LEU A 58 -6.68 -1.82 -7.55
N VAL A 59 -6.79 -0.52 -7.29
CA VAL A 59 -8.00 0.25 -7.53
C VAL A 59 -7.84 0.91 -8.89
N LEU A 60 -8.69 0.55 -9.85
CA LEU A 60 -8.69 1.13 -11.18
C LEU A 60 -9.92 2.01 -11.40
N ALA A 61 -9.76 3.09 -12.16
CA ALA A 61 -10.87 3.93 -12.65
C ALA A 61 -11.03 3.76 -14.16
N ASP A 62 -12.27 3.79 -14.65
CA ASP A 62 -12.57 3.71 -16.09
C ASP A 62 -12.04 4.93 -16.87
N SER A 63 -12.07 6.10 -16.23
CA SER A 63 -11.63 7.39 -16.75
C SER A 63 -11.02 8.25 -15.65
N LEU A 64 -10.04 9.06 -16.02
CA LEU A 64 -9.43 10.05 -15.11
C LEU A 64 -10.13 11.42 -15.16
N GLU A 65 -10.91 11.66 -16.21
CA GLU A 65 -11.51 12.97 -16.50
C GLU A 65 -12.98 13.05 -16.06
N ARG A 66 -13.60 11.92 -15.70
CA ARG A 66 -14.97 11.89 -15.20
C ARG A 66 -15.00 12.34 -13.74
N ALA A 67 -15.99 13.16 -13.40
CA ALA A 67 -16.27 13.54 -12.01
C ALA A 67 -16.74 12.33 -11.17
N GLU A 68 -17.43 11.39 -11.80
CA GLU A 68 -17.98 10.17 -11.19
C GLU A 68 -17.52 8.95 -11.99
N PRO A 69 -16.23 8.54 -11.85
CA PRO A 69 -15.71 7.38 -12.57
C PRO A 69 -16.30 6.07 -12.03
N GLU A 70 -16.40 5.09 -12.92
CA GLU A 70 -16.60 3.70 -12.49
C GLU A 70 -15.28 3.17 -11.94
N LEU A 71 -15.33 2.45 -10.83
CA LEU A 71 -14.16 1.90 -10.18
C LEU A 71 -14.21 0.37 -10.19
N VAL A 72 -13.04 -0.23 -10.17
CA VAL A 72 -12.89 -1.66 -9.95
C VAL A 72 -11.71 -1.94 -9.03
N VAL A 73 -11.90 -2.87 -8.10
CA VAL A 73 -10.82 -3.46 -7.32
C VAL A 73 -10.50 -4.82 -7.91
N VAL A 74 -9.24 -5.03 -8.26
CA VAL A 74 -8.74 -6.28 -8.85
C VAL A 74 -7.39 -6.65 -8.26
N PRO A 75 -7.00 -7.94 -8.24
CA PRO A 75 -5.63 -8.30 -7.92
C PRO A 75 -4.70 -7.76 -9.00
N ASP A 76 -3.45 -7.47 -8.64
CA ASP A 76 -2.40 -7.10 -9.59
C ASP A 76 -2.08 -8.27 -10.54
N VAL A 77 -1.30 -7.99 -11.59
CA VAL A 77 -0.99 -8.97 -12.64
C VAL A 77 -0.41 -10.27 -12.08
N GLU A 78 0.44 -10.16 -11.07
CA GLU A 78 1.13 -11.31 -10.50
C GLU A 78 0.20 -12.16 -9.63
N MET A 79 -0.61 -11.51 -8.79
CA MET A 79 -1.64 -12.17 -7.99
C MET A 79 -2.71 -12.80 -8.88
N GLN A 80 -3.05 -12.17 -10.01
CA GLN A 80 -3.96 -12.76 -11.00
C GLN A 80 -3.41 -14.06 -11.58
N ASN A 81 -2.12 -14.11 -11.89
CA ASN A 81 -1.48 -15.33 -12.39
C ASN A 81 -1.51 -16.44 -11.34
N LEU A 82 -1.21 -16.13 -10.07
CA LEU A 82 -1.27 -17.10 -8.98
C LEU A 82 -2.69 -17.65 -8.76
N LEU A 83 -3.68 -16.76 -8.69
CA LEU A 83 -5.08 -17.14 -8.52
C LEU A 83 -5.61 -17.95 -9.72
N TRP A 84 -5.21 -17.59 -10.94
CA TRP A 84 -5.51 -18.37 -12.14
C TRP A 84 -4.87 -19.76 -12.07
N SER A 85 -3.59 -19.88 -11.71
CA SER A 85 -2.90 -21.17 -11.56
C SER A 85 -3.60 -22.07 -10.55
N PHE A 86 -4.06 -21.52 -9.43
CA PHE A 86 -4.84 -22.26 -8.45
C PHE A 86 -6.15 -22.79 -9.04
N ASN A 87 -6.93 -21.93 -9.70
CA ASN A 87 -8.25 -22.28 -10.23
C ASN A 87 -8.21 -23.25 -11.43
N THR A 88 -7.09 -23.31 -12.14
CA THR A 88 -6.93 -24.12 -13.36
C THR A 88 -6.13 -25.40 -13.14
N GLY A 89 -5.72 -25.69 -11.90
CA GLY A 89 -4.97 -26.90 -11.55
C GLY A 89 -3.47 -26.84 -11.84
N TYR A 90 -2.94 -25.66 -12.19
CA TYR A 90 -1.50 -25.41 -12.34
C TYR A 90 -0.81 -25.01 -11.03
N SER A 91 -1.46 -25.19 -9.88
CA SER A 91 -0.91 -24.90 -8.56
C SER A 91 0.41 -25.63 -8.28
N GLY A 92 0.61 -26.80 -8.87
CA GLY A 92 1.85 -27.59 -8.75
C GLY A 92 3.06 -27.02 -9.49
N GLN A 93 2.89 -25.99 -10.34
CA GLN A 93 4.00 -25.29 -10.98
C GLN A 93 4.74 -24.35 -10.04
N TRP A 94 4.17 -24.07 -8.87
CA TRP A 94 4.70 -23.14 -7.88
C TRP A 94 5.20 -23.90 -6.67
N SER A 95 6.47 -23.70 -6.33
CA SER A 95 7.03 -24.20 -5.09
C SER A 95 6.54 -23.39 -3.89
N ALA A 96 6.52 -24.00 -2.71
CA ALA A 96 6.20 -23.31 -1.46
C ALA A 96 7.13 -22.11 -1.18
N ARG A 97 8.39 -22.18 -1.63
CA ARG A 97 9.36 -21.08 -1.51
C ARG A 97 9.01 -19.90 -2.41
N GLU A 98 8.57 -20.17 -3.64
CA GLU A 98 8.10 -19.12 -4.54
C GLU A 98 6.86 -18.45 -3.97
N LEU A 99 5.86 -19.22 -3.54
CA LEU A 99 4.66 -18.67 -2.91
C LEU A 99 5.02 -17.78 -1.71
N LEU A 100 5.92 -18.24 -0.84
CA LEU A 100 6.37 -17.49 0.32
C LEU A 100 7.06 -16.18 -0.09
N SER A 101 7.91 -16.21 -1.11
CA SER A 101 8.61 -15.01 -1.58
C SER A 101 7.69 -13.97 -2.21
N LEU A 102 6.63 -14.40 -2.90
CA LEU A 102 5.74 -13.51 -3.64
C LEU A 102 4.56 -12.99 -2.82
N THR A 103 4.14 -13.75 -1.81
CA THR A 103 2.89 -13.50 -1.08
C THR A 103 3.02 -13.56 0.45
N GLY A 104 4.16 -14.02 0.97
CA GLY A 104 4.33 -14.30 2.39
C GLY A 104 3.61 -15.56 2.88
N GLN A 105 3.00 -16.34 1.97
CA GLN A 105 2.28 -17.58 2.29
C GLN A 105 3.00 -18.78 1.68
N SER A 106 3.25 -19.83 2.47
CA SER A 106 3.87 -21.07 1.96
C SER A 106 2.88 -22.09 1.41
N GLU A 107 1.57 -21.86 1.61
CA GLU A 107 0.51 -22.77 1.21
C GLU A 107 -0.61 -22.05 0.46
N TRP A 108 -1.16 -22.72 -0.56
CA TRP A 108 -2.26 -22.20 -1.37
C TRP A 108 -3.50 -21.84 -0.55
N ASN A 109 -3.90 -22.68 0.41
CA ASN A 109 -5.07 -22.37 1.25
C ASN A 109 -4.87 -21.11 2.10
N GLY A 110 -3.64 -20.86 2.57
CA GLY A 110 -3.26 -19.63 3.27
C GLY A 110 -3.35 -18.42 2.35
N LEU A 111 -2.79 -18.54 1.14
CA LEU A 111 -2.86 -17.52 0.09
C LEU A 111 -4.31 -17.14 -0.24
N ILE A 112 -5.17 -18.13 -0.53
CA ILE A 112 -6.56 -17.87 -0.91
C ILE A 112 -7.32 -17.17 0.22
N ARG A 113 -7.16 -17.62 1.47
CA ARG A 113 -7.78 -16.95 2.63
C ARG A 113 -7.30 -15.51 2.78
N ALA A 114 -5.98 -15.30 2.75
CA ALA A 114 -5.39 -13.97 2.87
C ALA A 114 -5.89 -13.03 1.76
N ALA A 115 -5.92 -13.51 0.52
CA ALA A 115 -6.42 -12.77 -0.64
C ALA A 115 -7.89 -12.40 -0.51
N SER A 116 -8.73 -13.33 -0.06
CA SER A 116 -10.17 -13.07 0.13
C SER A 116 -10.40 -12.06 1.24
N THR A 117 -9.66 -12.15 2.35
CA THR A 117 -9.72 -11.17 3.44
C THR A 117 -9.26 -9.78 2.97
N ALA A 118 -8.15 -9.71 2.22
CA ALA A 118 -7.65 -8.47 1.65
C ALA A 118 -8.67 -7.82 0.70
N LEU A 119 -9.27 -8.59 -0.22
CA LEU A 119 -10.30 -8.08 -1.14
C LEU A 119 -11.57 -7.62 -0.40
N ALA A 120 -11.94 -8.27 0.71
CA ALA A 120 -13.02 -7.82 1.56
C ALA A 120 -12.71 -6.44 2.14
N LEU A 121 -11.61 -6.32 2.88
CA LEU A 121 -11.19 -5.09 3.55
C LEU A 121 -10.96 -3.93 2.58
N ILE A 122 -10.24 -4.16 1.48
CA ILE A 122 -9.98 -3.14 0.47
C ILE A 122 -11.29 -2.71 -0.19
N GLY A 123 -12.20 -3.65 -0.44
CA GLY A 123 -13.52 -3.33 -0.98
C GLY A 123 -14.30 -2.38 -0.07
N ASP A 124 -14.34 -2.65 1.24
CA ASP A 124 -15.08 -1.82 2.20
C ASP A 124 -14.47 -0.40 2.30
N ILE A 125 -13.14 -0.30 2.23
CA ILE A 125 -12.44 0.99 2.24
C ILE A 125 -12.73 1.78 0.95
N VAL A 126 -12.63 1.12 -0.20
CA VAL A 126 -12.87 1.76 -1.51
C VAL A 126 -14.32 2.19 -1.62
N GLU A 127 -15.28 1.43 -1.10
CA GLU A 127 -16.69 1.83 -1.03
C GLU A 127 -16.88 3.12 -0.23
N GLN A 128 -16.23 3.22 0.94
CA GLN A 128 -16.27 4.44 1.76
C GLN A 128 -15.59 5.63 1.07
N ALA A 129 -14.46 5.42 0.40
CA ALA A 129 -13.74 6.45 -0.34
C ALA A 129 -14.52 6.93 -1.56
N ALA A 130 -15.13 5.99 -2.30
CA ALA A 130 -15.98 6.25 -3.46
C ALA A 130 -17.22 7.07 -3.07
N ALA A 131 -17.76 6.85 -1.88
CA ALA A 131 -18.85 7.65 -1.32
C ALA A 131 -18.41 8.99 -0.69
N GLY A 132 -17.10 9.31 -0.69
CA GLY A 132 -16.54 10.51 -0.06
C GLY A 132 -16.63 10.53 1.47
N ARG A 133 -16.77 9.36 2.11
CA ARG A 133 -16.94 9.21 3.57
C ARG A 133 -15.69 8.69 4.28
N LEU A 134 -14.66 8.30 3.54
CA LEU A 134 -13.42 7.82 4.13
C LEU A 134 -12.81 8.94 4.97
N SER A 135 -12.65 8.67 6.25
CA SER A 135 -12.06 9.60 7.22
C SER A 135 -10.83 8.94 7.81
N ARG A 136 -9.75 9.70 7.96
CA ARG A 136 -8.54 9.22 8.63
C ARG A 136 -8.90 8.57 9.97
N PRO A 137 -8.45 7.34 10.26
CA PRO A 137 -8.59 6.78 11.60
C PRO A 137 -7.93 7.76 12.57
N SER A 138 -8.72 8.29 13.51
CA SER A 138 -8.23 9.21 14.53
C SER A 138 -7.10 8.53 15.29
N VAL A 139 -5.87 8.92 14.99
CA VAL A 139 -4.72 8.56 15.81
C VAL A 139 -4.96 9.29 17.12
N ALA A 140 -5.44 8.56 18.14
CA ALA A 140 -5.44 9.08 19.49
C ALA A 140 -4.03 9.61 19.74
N PRO A 141 -3.88 10.87 20.22
CA PRO A 141 -2.55 11.44 20.46
C PRO A 141 -1.77 10.42 21.29
N ALA A 142 -0.60 10.03 20.78
CA ALA A 142 0.28 9.14 21.53
C ALA A 142 0.40 9.71 22.95
N PRO A 143 0.30 8.88 24.00
CA PRO A 143 0.52 9.38 25.35
C PRO A 143 1.88 10.06 25.33
N VAL A 144 1.89 11.36 25.63
CA VAL A 144 3.12 12.11 25.82
C VAL A 144 3.87 11.33 26.88
N MET A 145 4.96 10.65 26.48
CA MET A 145 5.87 10.13 27.49
C MET A 145 6.36 11.37 28.22
N GLU A 146 5.95 11.51 29.48
CA GLU A 146 6.59 12.44 30.39
C GLU A 146 8.08 12.13 30.29
N ILE A 147 8.83 13.09 29.74
CA ILE A 147 10.28 13.09 29.86
C ILE A 147 10.51 13.09 31.36
N TRP A 148 10.87 11.94 31.92
CA TRP A 148 11.30 11.89 33.30
C TRP A 148 12.40 12.95 33.45
N PRO A 149 12.35 13.77 34.52
CA PRO A 149 13.44 14.70 34.77
C PRO A 149 14.73 13.89 34.75
N ASP A 150 15.67 14.33 33.93
CA ASP A 150 17.02 13.81 33.87
C ASP A 150 17.61 13.85 35.28
N ASP A 151 17.48 12.73 35.99
CA ASP A 151 17.97 12.57 37.34
C ASP A 151 19.47 12.30 37.22
N GLY A 152 20.20 13.35 36.86
CA GLY A 152 21.62 13.52 37.12
C GLY A 152 22.54 12.38 36.68
N ASN A 153 22.31 11.74 35.54
CA ASN A 153 23.33 10.90 34.94
C ASN A 153 24.22 11.75 34.03
N GLU A 154 24.94 12.70 34.65
CA GLU A 154 26.25 13.08 34.13
C GLU A 154 27.01 11.77 33.95
N ALA A 155 27.20 11.37 32.68
CA ALA A 155 28.09 10.28 32.37
C ALA A 155 29.45 10.68 32.96
N TRP A 156 29.78 10.13 34.12
CA TRP A 156 31.05 10.35 34.79
C TRP A 156 32.13 9.73 33.90
N LEU A 157 32.58 10.51 32.93
CA LEU A 157 33.77 10.21 32.17
C LEU A 157 34.95 10.60 33.06
N PRO A 158 35.90 9.68 33.31
CA PRO A 158 37.12 10.03 34.00
C PRO A 158 37.78 11.24 33.34
N PRO A 159 38.39 12.17 34.10
CA PRO A 159 38.97 13.41 33.58
C PRO A 159 40.04 13.20 32.49
N ASP A 160 40.54 11.97 32.35
CA ASP A 160 41.49 11.57 31.29
C ASP A 160 40.85 11.48 29.89
N TYR A 161 39.52 11.50 29.78
CA TYR A 161 38.79 11.49 28.50
C TYR A 161 38.34 12.87 28.02
N THR A 162 38.41 13.90 28.85
CA THR A 162 38.27 15.30 28.45
C THR A 162 39.58 15.79 27.82
N TYR A 163 39.85 15.33 26.60
CA TYR A 163 40.96 15.84 25.81
C TYR A 163 40.51 17.10 25.08
N ASP A 164 40.83 18.27 25.65
CA ASP A 164 40.77 19.55 24.92
C ASP A 164 41.87 19.54 23.86
N ALA A 165 41.54 19.10 22.66
CA ALA A 165 42.45 19.22 21.53
C ALA A 165 42.48 20.69 21.08
N PRO A 166 43.65 21.36 21.04
CA PRO A 166 43.76 22.71 20.53
C PRO A 166 43.82 22.65 19.00
N PHE A 167 42.71 22.28 18.36
CA PHE A 167 42.58 22.45 16.92
C PHE A 167 42.00 23.83 16.66
N GLN A 168 42.91 24.77 16.39
CA GLN A 168 42.57 26.05 15.77
C GLN A 168 42.04 25.73 14.36
N GLU A 169 40.71 25.76 14.18
CA GLU A 169 40.09 25.59 12.86
C GLU A 169 40.52 26.76 11.96
N GLU A 170 41.50 26.54 11.10
CA GLU A 170 41.83 27.49 10.04
C GLU A 170 40.82 27.36 8.90
N LEU A 171 40.04 28.43 8.70
CA LEU A 171 39.16 28.62 7.55
C LEU A 171 40.00 28.78 6.27
N SER A 172 40.35 27.68 5.63
CA SER A 172 41.01 27.69 4.31
C SER A 172 40.02 27.32 3.20
N CYS A 173 39.08 28.23 2.91
CA CYS A 173 38.48 28.34 1.59
C CYS A 173 38.78 29.75 1.06
N VAL A 174 39.98 29.93 0.53
CA VAL A 174 40.33 31.12 -0.26
C VAL A 174 40.68 30.69 -1.68
N ARG A 175 39.70 30.99 -2.57
CA ARG A 175 39.74 31.23 -4.03
C ARG A 175 40.51 30.30 -4.95
#